data_AF-A0A859DQH7-F1
#
_entry.id   AF-A0A859DQH7-F1
#
_cell.length_a   1.000
_cell.length_b   1.000
_cell.length_c   1.000
_cell.angle_alpha   90.00
_cell.angle_beta   90.00
_cell.angle_gamma   90.00
#
_symmetry.space_group_name_H-M   'P 1'
#
loop_
_entity.id
_entity.type
_entity.pdbx_description
1 polymer ?
#
loop_
_entity_poly.entity_id
_entity_poly.type
_entity_poly.pdbx_seq_one_letter_code
_entity_poly.pdbx_strand_id
1 'polypeptide(L)'
;MKRQVKNNLLLRIVLEFVVGIIISMVLCCILIFIGYFHTHSADLTAYTVRFFQFPIYEITTTGGKMTGTALNQNMSVISIIFSVVCIIIFEAIHFVKAKKQHSEA
;
A
#
# COMPACT_ATOMS: atom_id res chain seq x y z
N MET A 1 -8.10 28.79 -20.15
CA MET A 1 -6.78 28.15 -19.93
C MET A 1 -6.63 27.49 -18.54
N LYS A 2 -6.93 28.14 -17.41
CA LYS A 2 -6.78 27.57 -16.03
C LYS A 2 -7.48 26.22 -15.78
N ARG A 3 -8.64 25.97 -16.40
CA ARG A 3 -9.41 24.72 -16.22
C ARG A 3 -8.75 23.50 -16.86
N GLN A 4 -8.07 23.67 -17.99
CA GLN A 4 -7.32 22.61 -18.68
C GLN A 4 -6.08 22.19 -17.89
N VAL A 5 -5.33 23.16 -17.34
CA VAL A 5 -4.15 22.89 -16.50
C VAL A 5 -4.53 22.19 -15.19
N LYS A 6 -5.64 22.57 -14.55
CA LYS A 6 -6.14 21.94 -13.32
C LYS A 6 -6.54 20.47 -13.52
N ASN A 7 -7.13 20.14 -14.68
CA ASN A 7 -7.52 18.76 -14.99
C ASN A 7 -6.32 17.83 -15.17
N ASN A 8 -5.22 18.32 -15.73
CA ASN A 8 -4.00 17.53 -15.91
C ASN A 8 -3.30 17.22 -14.58
N LEU A 9 -3.37 18.16 -13.61
CA LEU A 9 -2.85 17.93 -12.26
C LEU A 9 -3.68 16.88 -11.51
N LEU A 10 -5.02 17.00 -11.53
CA LEU A 10 -5.90 16.05 -10.86
C LEU A 10 -5.74 14.63 -11.41
N LEU A 11 -5.63 14.49 -12.73
CA LEU A 11 -5.42 13.19 -13.37
C LEU A 11 -4.10 12.56 -12.91
N ARG A 12 -3.03 13.35 -12.82
CA ARG A 12 -1.73 12.88 -12.33
C ARG A 12 -1.78 12.41 -10.88
N ILE A 13 -2.39 13.19 -9.99
CA ILE A 13 -2.56 12.82 -8.57
C ILE A 13 -3.39 11.54 -8.44
N VAL A 14 -4.46 11.39 -9.24
CA VAL A 14 -5.27 10.17 -9.24
C VAL A 14 -4.46 8.96 -9.71
N LEU A 15 -3.62 9.10 -10.73
CA LEU A 15 -2.73 8.02 -11.17
C LEU A 15 -1.71 7.65 -10.08
N GLU A 16 -1.06 8.64 -9.47
CA GLU A 16 -0.11 8.42 -8.37
C GLU A 16 -0.77 7.75 -7.16
N PHE A 17 -2.02 8.11 -6.87
CA PHE A 17 -2.83 7.47 -5.83
C PHE A 17 -3.08 5.99 -6.16
N VAL A 18 -3.51 5.67 -7.38
CA VAL A 18 -3.76 4.28 -7.82
C VAL A 18 -2.47 3.45 -7.76
N VAL A 19 -1.33 4.03 -8.15
CA VAL A 19 -0.02 3.36 -8.04
C VAL A 19 0.29 3.00 -6.58
N GLY A 20 0.03 3.90 -5.63
CA GLY A 20 0.23 3.61 -4.21
C GLY A 20 -0.67 2.49 -3.68
N ILE A 21 -1.92 2.41 -4.13
CA ILE A 21 -2.81 1.27 -3.81
C ILE A 21 -2.22 -0.04 -4.32
N ILE A 22 -1.75 -0.08 -5.57
CA ILE A 22 -1.17 -1.30 -6.16
C ILE A 22 0.06 -1.75 -5.37
N ILE A 23 0.94 -0.82 -5.00
CA ILE A 23 2.13 -1.12 -4.18
C ILE A 23 1.72 -1.69 -2.82
N SER A 24 0.74 -1.08 -2.14
CA SER A 24 0.22 -1.59 -0.88
C SER A 24 -0.37 -2.99 -1.01
N MET A 25 -1.10 -3.26 -2.11
CA MET A 25 -1.74 -4.55 -2.32
C MET A 25 -0.70 -5.67 -2.46
N VAL A 26 0.35 -5.43 -3.25
CA VAL A 26 1.48 -6.36 -3.41
C VAL A 26 2.15 -6.64 -2.06
N LEU A 27 2.39 -5.60 -1.26
CA LEU A 27 2.98 -5.74 0.07
C LEU A 27 2.11 -6.58 1.02
N CYS A 28 0.79 -6.33 1.03
CA CYS A 28 -0.15 -7.14 1.81
C CYS A 28 -0.11 -8.61 1.39
N CYS A 29 -0.06 -8.91 0.09
CA CYS A 29 0.05 -10.28 -0.41
C CYS A 29 1.33 -10.98 0.10
N ILE A 30 2.47 -10.28 0.07
CA ILE A 30 3.75 -10.80 0.57
C ILE A 30 3.66 -11.12 2.07
N LEU A 31 3.12 -10.21 2.87
CA LEU A 31 2.99 -10.41 4.32
C LEU A 31 2.04 -11.56 4.67
N ILE A 32 0.92 -11.66 3.96
CA ILE A 32 -0.03 -12.76 4.14
C ILE A 32 0.63 -14.10 3.78
N PHE A 33 1.38 -14.16 2.68
CA PHE A 33 2.13 -15.36 2.30
C PHE A 33 3.12 -15.79 3.39
N ILE A 34 3.91 -14.85 3.92
CA ILE A 34 4.83 -15.11 5.03
C ILE A 34 4.06 -15.59 6.26
N GLY A 35 2.90 -14.99 6.55
CA GLY A 35 2.03 -15.40 7.65
C GLY A 35 1.56 -16.84 7.54
N TYR A 36 1.12 -17.28 6.36
CA TYR A 36 0.73 -18.67 6.12
C TYR A 36 1.92 -19.62 6.24
N PHE A 37 3.07 -19.24 5.67
CA PHE A 37 4.30 -20.03 5.79
C PHE A 37 4.68 -20.23 7.27
N HIS A 38 4.71 -19.15 8.05
CA HIS A 38 5.05 -19.21 9.47
C HIS A 38 4.03 -20.02 10.28
N THR A 39 2.73 -19.84 10.00
CA THR A 39 1.66 -20.60 10.67
C THR A 39 1.82 -22.10 10.43
N HIS A 40 2.17 -22.49 9.20
CA HIS A 40 2.39 -23.87 8.82
C HIS A 40 3.69 -24.44 9.41
N SER A 41 4.81 -23.71 9.33
CA SER A 41 6.11 -24.20 9.80
C SER A 41 6.21 -24.36 11.31
N ALA A 42 5.43 -23.59 12.08
CA ALA A 42 5.44 -23.63 13.54
C ALA A 42 4.18 -24.30 14.14
N ASP A 43 3.34 -24.95 13.32
CA ASP A 43 2.09 -25.61 13.74
C ASP A 43 1.20 -24.73 14.63
N LEU A 44 1.08 -23.44 14.27
CA LEU A 44 0.33 -22.46 15.04
C LEU A 44 -1.18 -22.63 14.85
N THR A 45 -1.91 -22.56 15.97
CA THR A 45 -3.39 -22.57 15.97
C THR A 45 -3.97 -21.22 15.55
N ALA A 46 -3.27 -20.12 15.82
CA ALA A 46 -3.64 -18.79 15.38
C ALA A 46 -2.40 -17.91 15.16
N TYR A 47 -2.45 -17.06 14.14
CA TYR A 47 -1.41 -16.08 13.85
C TYR A 47 -2.01 -14.82 13.23
N THR A 48 -1.65 -13.65 13.78
CA THR A 48 -2.06 -12.35 13.23
C THR A 48 -0.91 -11.78 12.42
N VAL A 49 -1.13 -11.64 11.11
CA VAL A 49 -0.22 -10.92 10.22
C VAL A 49 -0.34 -9.44 10.54
N ARG A 50 0.80 -8.81 10.84
CA ARG A 50 0.88 -7.40 11.20
C ARG A 50 1.80 -6.66 10.24
N PHE A 51 1.40 -5.47 9.85
CA PHE A 51 2.30 -4.48 9.28
C PHE A 51 2.77 -3.58 10.43
N PHE A 52 4.02 -3.76 10.86
CA PHE A 52 4.53 -3.24 12.13
C PHE A 52 3.66 -3.70 13.32
N GLN A 53 2.89 -2.81 13.94
CA GLN A 53 1.95 -3.15 15.01
C GLN A 53 0.49 -3.23 14.54
N PHE A 54 0.23 -2.90 13.28
CA PHE A 54 -1.11 -2.79 12.75
C PHE A 54 -1.56 -4.15 12.16
N PRO A 55 -2.59 -4.80 12.73
CA PRO A 55 -3.00 -6.12 12.27
C PRO A 55 -3.76 -6.00 10.94
N ILE A 56 -3.41 -6.82 9.96
CA ILE A 56 -3.98 -6.76 8.61
C ILE A 56 -4.75 -8.02 8.22
N TYR A 57 -4.37 -9.15 8.81
CA TYR A 57 -4.93 -10.44 8.45
C TYR A 57 -4.79 -11.40 9.62
N GLU A 58 -5.80 -12.22 9.84
CA GLU A 58 -5.80 -13.25 10.89
C GLU A 58 -5.85 -14.62 10.25
N ILE A 59 -4.95 -15.50 10.66
CA ILE A 59 -4.88 -16.88 10.22
C ILE A 59 -5.24 -17.76 11.40
N THR A 60 -6.16 -18.69 11.19
CA THR A 60 -6.59 -19.66 12.20
C THR A 60 -6.52 -21.06 11.63
N THR A 61 -6.06 -22.01 12.42
CA THR A 61 -5.96 -23.42 12.06
C THR A 61 -6.98 -24.21 12.87
N THR A 62 -7.99 -24.79 12.22
CA THR A 62 -9.00 -25.61 12.90
C THR A 62 -9.10 -26.96 12.20
N GLY A 63 -8.83 -28.05 12.94
CA GLY A 63 -8.88 -29.41 12.40
C GLY A 63 -7.95 -29.64 11.20
N GLY A 64 -6.76 -29.03 11.20
CA GLY A 64 -5.77 -29.12 10.11
C GLY A 64 -6.09 -28.25 8.88
N LYS A 65 -7.16 -27.46 8.90
CA LYS A 65 -7.47 -26.49 7.84
C LYS A 65 -7.08 -25.08 8.28
N MET A 66 -6.28 -24.42 7.46
CA MET A 66 -5.92 -23.01 7.65
C MET A 66 -6.95 -22.12 6.97
N THR A 67 -7.60 -21.25 7.74
CA THR A 67 -8.53 -20.23 7.27
C THR A 67 -7.97 -18.85 7.57
N GLY A 68 -8.28 -17.88 6.70
CA GLY A 68 -7.80 -16.52 6.87
C GLY A 68 -8.92 -15.51 6.80
N THR A 69 -8.84 -14.49 7.66
CA THR A 69 -9.82 -13.41 7.77
C THR A 69 -9.10 -12.07 7.53
N ALA A 70 -9.54 -11.34 6.52
CA ALA A 70 -9.00 -10.03 6.21
C ALA A 70 -9.57 -8.96 7.15
N LEU A 71 -8.67 -8.15 7.73
CA LEU A 71 -9.06 -6.96 8.49
C LEU A 71 -9.20 -5.78 7.53
N ASN A 72 -10.30 -5.77 6.77
CA ASN A 72 -10.52 -4.87 5.64
C ASN A 72 -10.30 -3.38 5.96
N GLN A 73 -10.77 -2.91 7.12
CA GLN A 73 -10.54 -1.53 7.57
C GLN A 73 -9.05 -1.24 7.68
N ASN A 74 -8.30 -2.13 8.32
CA ASN A 74 -6.89 -1.92 8.55
C ASN A 74 -6.07 -1.98 7.25
N MET A 75 -6.40 -2.92 6.36
CA MET A 75 -5.79 -3.00 5.03
C MET A 75 -6.07 -1.74 4.20
N SER A 76 -7.29 -1.20 4.26
CA SER A 76 -7.65 0.03 3.55
C SER A 76 -6.88 1.26 4.04
N VAL A 77 -6.67 1.38 5.35
CA VAL A 77 -5.85 2.45 5.94
C VAL A 77 -4.41 2.38 5.43
N ILE A 78 -3.82 1.18 5.37
CA ILE A 78 -2.47 1.00 4.83
C ILE A 78 -2.41 1.43 3.37
N SER A 79 -3.39 1.04 2.55
CA SER A 79 -3.44 1.46 1.16
C SER A 79 -3.52 2.98 0.99
N ILE A 80 -4.30 3.66 1.84
CA ILE A 80 -4.37 5.13 1.85
C ILE A 80 -3.01 5.74 2.22
N ILE A 81 -2.35 5.23 3.26
CA ILE A 81 -1.03 5.71 3.70
C ILE A 81 -0.01 5.59 2.56
N PHE A 82 0.09 4.42 1.92
CA PHE A 82 0.98 4.21 0.78
C PHE A 82 0.67 5.15 -0.37
N SER A 83 -0.62 5.39 -0.65
CA SER A 83 -1.04 6.32 -1.70
C SER A 83 -0.64 7.76 -1.41
N VAL A 84 -0.81 8.22 -0.18
CA VAL A 84 -0.38 9.57 0.24
C VAL A 84 1.13 9.71 0.15
N VAL A 85 1.89 8.71 0.62
CA VAL A 85 3.36 8.70 0.53
C VAL A 85 3.82 8.74 -0.93
N CYS A 86 3.19 7.95 -1.81
CA CYS A 86 3.49 7.99 -3.25
C CYS A 86 3.27 9.38 -3.84
N ILE A 87 2.12 10.01 -3.59
CA ILE A 87 1.83 11.37 -4.08
C ILE A 87 2.90 12.36 -3.61
N ILE A 88 3.27 12.32 -2.32
CA ILE A 88 4.31 13.22 -1.78
C ILE A 88 5.65 13.02 -2.50
N ILE A 89 6.06 11.78 -2.73
CA ILE A 89 7.31 11.46 -3.42
C ILE A 89 7.27 11.95 -4.87
N PHE A 90 6.19 11.67 -5.61
CA PHE A 90 6.05 12.09 -7.00
C PHE A 90 5.99 13.61 -7.13
N GLU A 91 5.25 14.31 -6.27
CA GLU A 91 5.23 15.78 -6.25
C GLU A 91 6.60 16.37 -5.92
N ALA A 92 7.34 15.79 -4.97
CA ALA A 92 8.71 16.23 -4.67
C ALA A 92 9.63 16.07 -5.89
N ILE A 93 9.54 14.93 -6.60
CA ILE A 93 10.30 14.70 -7.83
C ILE A 93 9.92 15.72 -8.92
N HIS A 94 8.63 15.98 -9.09
CA HIS A 94 8.13 16.97 -10.05
C HIS A 94 8.63 18.37 -9.73
N PHE A 95 8.60 18.77 -8.46
CA PHE A 95 9.10 20.06 -8.00
C PHE A 95 10.61 20.23 -8.27
N VAL A 96 11.41 19.20 -7.97
CA VAL A 96 12.86 19.22 -8.23
C VAL A 96 13.16 19.31 -9.73
N LYS A 97 12.42 18.57 -10.57
CA LYS A 97 12.58 18.62 -12.03
C LYS A 97 12.23 20.00 -12.59
N ALA A 98 11.14 20.62 -12.13
CA ALA A 98 10.75 21.97 -12.55
C ALA A 98 11.80 23.02 -12.17
N LYS A 99 12.42 22.90 -10.98
CA LYS A 99 13.49 23.81 -10.54
C LYS A 99 14.74 23.71 -11.41
N LYS A 100 15.13 22.50 -11.84
CA LYS A 100 16.30 22.30 -12.72
C LYS A 100 16.13 23.00 -14.07
N GLN A 101 14.95 22.88 -14.68
CA GLN A 101 14.65 23.51 -15.97
C GLN A 101 14.70 25.04 -15.94
N HIS A 102 14.37 25.65 -14.81
CA HIS A 102 14.46 27.11 -14.62
C HIS A 102 15.89 27.62 -14.31
N SER A 103 16.83 26.73 -13.96
CA SER A 103 18.22 27.10 -13.68
C SER A 103 19.15 26.96 -14.90
N GLU A 104 18.67 26.32 -15.96
CA GLU A 104 19.40 26.09 -17.23
C GLU A 104 18.86 26.96 -18.39
N ALA A 105 17.87 27.82 -18.12
CA ALA A 105 17.27 28.78 -19.06
C ALA A 105 17.67 30.21 -18.69
#